data_AF-A0A8H3HQD7-F1
#
_entry.id   AF-A0A8H3HQD7-F1
#
_cell.length_a   1.000
_cell.length_b   1.000
_cell.length_c   1.000
_cell.angle_alpha   90.00
_cell.angle_beta   90.00
_cell.angle_gamma   90.00
#
_symmetry.space_group_name_H-M   'P 1'
#
loop_
_entity.id
_entity.type
_entity.pdbx_description
1 polymer ?
#
loop_
_entity_poly.entity_id
_entity_poly.type
_entity_poly.pdbx_seq_one_letter_code
_entity_poly.pdbx_strand_id
1 'polypeptide(L)'
;EHIFELESSLNISEEQKAIYVIYQDGTWRIQAVPVSPDSFESRKALPEAWRGIRDAQLDEITGIPGGIFVHATGFIGGNKTKDGALAMAQKALTL
;
A
#
# COMPACT_ATOMS: atom_id res chain seq x y z
N GLU A 1 2.08 -14.81 0.38
CA GLU A 1 3.01 -15.94 0.23
C GLU A 1 3.85 -15.85 -1.04
N HIS A 2 3.25 -15.78 -2.24
CA HIS A 2 4.00 -15.82 -3.51
C HIS A 2 5.09 -14.73 -3.70
N ILE A 3 4.95 -13.54 -3.10
CA ILE A 3 5.93 -12.46 -3.35
C ILE A 3 7.32 -12.78 -2.78
N PHE A 4 7.40 -13.46 -1.64
CA PHE A 4 8.68 -13.81 -1.01
C PHE A 4 9.42 -14.89 -1.81
N GLU A 5 8.69 -15.87 -2.33
CA GLU A 5 9.23 -16.91 -3.22
C GLU A 5 9.69 -16.32 -4.55
N LEU A 6 8.93 -15.38 -5.12
CA LEU A 6 9.31 -14.66 -6.33
C LEU A 6 10.57 -13.82 -6.13
N GLU A 7 10.65 -13.06 -5.03
CA GLU A 7 11.84 -12.28 -4.70
C GLU A 7 13.08 -13.16 -4.53
N SER A 8 12.93 -14.31 -3.86
CA SER A 8 14.02 -15.28 -3.68
C SER A 8 14.43 -15.92 -5.01
N SER A 9 13.47 -16.39 -5.83
CA SER A 9 13.77 -17.07 -7.09
C SER A 9 14.39 -16.15 -8.14
N LEU A 10 14.02 -14.86 -8.12
CA LEU A 10 14.53 -13.85 -9.04
C LEU A 10 15.79 -13.13 -8.50
N ASN A 11 16.30 -13.51 -7.33
CA ASN A 11 17.44 -12.86 -6.66
C ASN A 11 17.29 -11.34 -6.55
N ILE A 12 16.10 -10.88 -6.16
CA ILE A 12 15.81 -9.45 -5.97
C ILE A 12 16.61 -8.94 -4.77
N SER A 13 17.37 -7.85 -4.95
CA SER A 13 18.13 -7.24 -3.85
C SER A 13 17.19 -6.55 -2.84
N GLU A 14 17.64 -6.33 -1.61
CA GLU A 14 16.83 -5.68 -0.57
C GLU A 14 16.29 -4.31 -1.02
N GLU A 15 17.06 -3.55 -1.79
CA GLU A 15 16.68 -2.23 -2.30
C GLU A 15 15.63 -2.29 -3.43
N GLN A 16 15.52 -3.44 -4.08
CA GLN A 16 14.60 -3.69 -5.19
C GLN A 16 13.31 -4.39 -4.75
N LYS A 17 13.26 -4.87 -3.51
CA LYS A 17 12.09 -5.54 -2.95
C LYS A 17 10.87 -4.63 -2.97
N ALA A 18 9.73 -5.22 -3.31
CA ALA A 18 8.50 -4.46 -3.44
C ALA A 18 8.06 -3.91 -2.07
N ILE A 19 7.69 -2.64 -2.02
CA ILE A 19 7.18 -2.01 -0.81
C ILE A 19 5.65 -2.10 -0.74
N TYR A 20 4.99 -1.86 -1.87
CA TYR A 20 3.54 -1.91 -2.01
C TYR A 20 3.14 -2.81 -3.19
N VAL A 21 2.05 -3.54 -3.03
CA VAL A 21 1.40 -4.31 -4.11
C VAL A 21 0.07 -3.65 -4.43
N ILE A 22 -0.22 -3.49 -5.73
CA ILE A 22 -1.47 -2.94 -6.23
C ILE A 22 -2.22 -4.03 -6.96
N TYR A 23 -3.45 -4.27 -6.55
CA TYR A 23 -4.34 -5.27 -7.14
C TYR A 23 -5.80 -4.85 -6.98
N GLN A 24 -6.72 -5.56 -7.62
CA GLN A 24 -8.14 -5.31 -7.52
C GLN A 24 -8.83 -6.46 -6.77
N ASP A 25 -9.62 -6.09 -5.75
CA ASP A 25 -10.52 -6.99 -5.02
C ASP A 25 -11.81 -6.22 -4.73
N GLY A 26 -12.71 -6.24 -5.72
CA GLY A 26 -13.81 -5.27 -5.88
C GLY A 26 -13.30 -3.89 -6.30
N THR A 27 -12.55 -3.23 -5.41
CA THR A 27 -11.90 -1.92 -5.63
C THR A 27 -10.39 -2.06 -5.71
N TRP A 28 -9.68 -1.00 -6.11
CA TRP A 28 -8.23 -1.02 -6.15
C TRP A 28 -7.64 -0.96 -4.73
N ARG A 29 -6.70 -1.84 -4.46
CA ARG A 29 -6.00 -1.99 -3.20
C ARG A 29 -4.56 -1.54 -3.32
N ILE A 30 -4.05 -1.02 -2.22
CA ILE A 30 -2.63 -0.76 -2.00
C ILE A 30 -2.31 -1.51 -0.73
N GLN A 31 -1.51 -2.57 -0.82
CA GLN A 31 -1.14 -3.38 0.34
C GLN A 31 0.36 -3.25 0.57
N ALA A 32 0.75 -2.89 1.78
CA ALA A 32 2.14 -2.89 2.19
C ALA A 32 2.62 -4.33 2.35
N VAL A 33 3.81 -4.62 1.81
CA VAL A 33 4.41 -5.95 1.92
C VAL A 33 4.98 -6.11 3.34
N PRO A 34 4.70 -7.22 4.05
CA PRO A 34 5.28 -7.45 5.37
C PRO A 34 6.79 -7.70 5.30
N VAL A 35 7.50 -7.52 6.41
CA VAL A 35 8.95 -7.79 6.49
C VAL A 35 9.26 -9.28 6.36
N SER A 36 8.33 -10.15 6.73
CA SER A 36 8.38 -11.61 6.54
C SER A 36 6.96 -12.19 6.36
N PRO A 37 6.80 -13.43 5.86
CA PRO A 37 5.49 -14.03 5.59
C PRO A 37 4.50 -14.02 6.77
N ASP A 38 5.01 -14.20 8.00
CA ASP A 38 4.21 -14.30 9.22
C ASP A 38 4.20 -13.01 10.05
N SER A 39 4.78 -11.91 9.53
CA SER A 39 4.88 -10.65 10.26
C SER A 39 3.66 -9.75 10.05
N PHE A 40 3.23 -9.11 11.13
CA PHE A 40 2.28 -7.98 11.09
C PHE A 40 2.96 -6.65 10.77
N GLU A 41 4.28 -6.59 10.80
CA GLU A 41 5.07 -5.40 10.46
C GLU A 41 5.25 -5.29 8.95
N SER A 42 4.87 -4.13 8.41
CA SER A 42 5.04 -3.78 6.99
C SER A 42 6.44 -3.22 6.73
N ARG A 43 7.07 -3.55 5.60
CA ARG A 43 8.33 -2.94 5.13
C ARG A 43 8.25 -1.42 5.13
N LYS A 44 7.10 -0.90 4.71
CA LYS A 44 6.68 0.49 4.92
C LYS A 44 5.15 0.53 4.99
N ALA A 45 4.61 0.78 6.17
CA ALA A 45 3.16 1.00 6.31
C ALA A 45 2.76 2.31 5.63
N LEU A 46 1.50 2.42 5.20
CA LEU A 46 0.96 3.67 4.69
C LEU A 46 1.07 4.79 5.75
N PRO A 47 1.22 6.06 5.32
CA PRO A 47 1.49 7.20 6.19
C PRO A 47 0.53 7.29 7.38
N GLU A 48 1.06 7.63 8.55
CA GLU A 48 0.28 7.75 9.79
C GLU A 48 -0.92 8.69 9.66
N ALA A 49 -0.72 9.82 8.97
CA ALA A 49 -1.76 10.80 8.72
C ALA A 49 -2.98 10.21 7.97
N TRP A 50 -2.81 9.11 7.23
CA TRP A 50 -3.89 8.49 6.46
C TRP A 50 -4.61 7.39 7.23
N ARG A 51 -4.00 6.83 8.28
CA ARG A 51 -4.48 5.62 8.96
C ARG A 51 -5.82 5.87 9.64
N GLY A 52 -6.80 5.01 9.34
CA GLY A 52 -8.17 5.12 9.85
C GLY A 52 -9.04 6.14 9.09
N ILE A 53 -8.48 6.87 8.12
CA ILE A 53 -9.20 7.88 7.34
C ILE A 53 -9.88 7.23 6.12
N ARG A 54 -11.01 7.80 5.70
CA ARG A 54 -11.89 7.27 4.66
C ARG A 54 -12.45 8.35 3.75
N ASP A 55 -12.88 7.92 2.56
CA ASP A 55 -13.68 8.69 1.61
C ASP A 55 -13.15 10.12 1.37
N ALA A 56 -14.01 11.13 1.35
CA ALA A 56 -13.63 12.51 1.01
C ALA A 56 -12.53 13.10 1.92
N GLN A 57 -12.46 12.67 3.18
CA GLN A 57 -11.39 13.10 4.09
C GLN A 57 -10.04 12.52 3.66
N LEU A 58 -10.02 11.29 3.14
CA LEU A 58 -8.81 10.69 2.59
C LEU A 58 -8.36 11.43 1.34
N ASP A 59 -9.29 11.83 0.47
CA ASP A 59 -9.00 12.63 -0.73
C ASP A 59 -8.36 13.97 -0.35
N GLU A 60 -8.87 14.65 0.68
CA GLU A 60 -8.36 15.94 1.15
C GLU A 60 -6.92 15.83 1.66
N ILE A 61 -6.63 14.89 2.56
CA ILE A 61 -5.29 14.76 3.17
C ILE A 61 -4.26 14.20 2.18
N THR A 62 -4.68 13.35 1.25
CA THR A 62 -3.79 12.77 0.24
C THR A 62 -3.63 13.69 -0.96
N GLY A 63 -4.59 14.57 -1.22
CA GLY A 63 -4.71 15.29 -2.50
C GLY A 63 -4.95 14.35 -3.70
N ILE A 64 -5.39 13.11 -3.45
CA ILE A 64 -5.60 12.07 -4.46
C ILE A 64 -7.08 11.69 -4.45
N PRO A 65 -7.83 11.95 -5.53
CA PRO A 65 -9.25 11.69 -5.53
C PRO A 65 -9.58 10.19 -5.52
N GLY A 66 -10.74 9.85 -4.98
CA GLY A 66 -11.29 8.50 -5.02
C GLY A 66 -10.74 7.54 -3.97
N GLY A 67 -10.08 8.04 -2.94
CA GLY A 67 -9.74 7.30 -1.74
C GLY A 67 -10.97 6.67 -1.09
N ILE A 68 -10.82 5.43 -0.63
CA ILE A 68 -11.89 4.66 0.01
C ILE A 68 -11.60 4.55 1.50
N PHE A 69 -10.41 4.04 1.85
CA PHE A 69 -9.93 3.99 3.23
C PHE A 69 -8.43 3.69 3.31
N VAL A 70 -7.86 3.89 4.50
CA VAL A 70 -6.61 3.25 4.93
C VAL A 70 -6.84 2.60 6.30
N HIS A 71 -6.39 1.36 6.48
CA HIS A 71 -6.53 0.65 7.75
C HIS A 71 -5.78 1.37 8.88
N ALA A 72 -6.23 1.23 10.13
CA ALA A 72 -5.65 1.92 11.28
C ALA A 72 -4.16 1.60 11.51
N THR A 73 -3.69 0.44 11.07
CA THR A 73 -2.26 0.06 11.14
C THR A 73 -1.49 0.40 9.86
N GLY A 74 -2.15 0.89 8.82
CA GLY A 74 -1.53 1.30 7.55
C GLY A 74 -1.12 0.15 6.62
N PHE A 75 -1.40 -1.11 6.95
CA PHE A 75 -1.00 -2.25 6.11
C PHE A 75 -1.75 -2.33 4.76
N ILE A 76 -2.95 -1.74 4.68
CA ILE A 76 -3.76 -1.75 3.47
C ILE A 76 -4.57 -0.45 3.34
N GLY A 77 -4.71 0.00 2.10
CA GLY A 77 -5.63 1.07 1.71
C GLY A 77 -6.36 0.72 0.43
N GLY A 78 -7.28 1.60 0.01
CA GLY A 78 -8.02 1.42 -1.22
C GLY A 78 -8.37 2.73 -1.92
N ASN A 79 -8.47 2.64 -3.24
CA ASN A 79 -8.91 3.71 -4.13
C ASN A 79 -9.91 3.14 -5.16
N LYS A 80 -10.77 4.01 -5.70
CA LYS A 80 -11.72 3.67 -6.76
C LYS A 80 -11.04 3.34 -8.08
N THR A 81 -9.85 3.90 -8.35
CA THR A 81 -9.13 3.72 -9.62
C THR A 81 -7.73 3.15 -9.40
N LYS A 82 -7.21 2.48 -10.44
CA LYS A 82 -5.83 1.96 -10.46
C LYS A 82 -4.83 3.10 -10.30
N ASP A 83 -5.03 4.17 -11.04
CA ASP A 83 -4.14 5.32 -11.05
C ASP A 83 -4.14 6.05 -9.71
N GLY A 84 -5.31 6.16 -9.06
CA GLY A 84 -5.41 6.70 -7.70
C GLY A 84 -4.69 5.82 -6.68
N ALA A 85 -4.84 4.48 -6.77
CA ALA A 85 -4.10 3.56 -5.93
C ALA A 85 -2.58 3.65 -6.15
N LEU A 86 -2.14 3.76 -7.41
CA LEU A 86 -0.73 3.94 -7.76
C LEU A 86 -0.18 5.28 -7.26
N ALA A 87 -0.92 6.37 -7.42
CA ALA A 87 -0.54 7.69 -6.91
C ALA A 87 -0.42 7.69 -5.38
N MET A 88 -1.33 7.01 -4.68
CA MET A 88 -1.26 6.86 -3.23
C MET A 88 -0.02 6.07 -2.81
N ALA A 89 0.31 4.97 -3.51
CA ALA A 89 1.53 4.20 -3.24
C ALA A 89 2.79 5.03 -3.47
N GLN A 90 2.85 5.78 -4.57
CA GLN A 90 3.98 6.67 -4.90
C GLN A 90 4.15 7.78 -3.86
N LYS A 91 3.06 8.46 -3.48
CA LYS A 91 3.10 9.51 -2.45
C LYS A 91 3.47 8.94 -1.08
N ALA A 92 3.01 7.74 -0.76
CA ALA A 92 3.38 7.06 0.47
C ALA A 92 4.88 6.72 0.53
N LEU A 93 5.59 6.57 -0.60
CA LEU A 93 7.05 6.35 -0.59
C LEU A 93 7.84 7.58 -0.13
N THR A 94 7.29 8.79 -0.32
CA THR A 94 7.96 10.06 -0.06
C THR A 94 7.57 10.71 1.27
N LEU A 95 6.64 10.10 2.01
CA LEU A 95 6.14 10.55 3.32
C LEU A 95 6.67 9.71 4.48
#